data_AF-A0A060C5N6-F1
#
_entry.id   AF-A0A060C5N6-F1
#
_cell.length_a   1.000
_cell.length_b   1.000
_cell.length_c   1.000
_cell.angle_alpha   90.00
_cell.angle_beta   90.00
_cell.angle_gamma   90.00
#
_symmetry.space_group_name_H-M   'P 1'
#
loop_
_entity.id
_entity.type
_entity.pdbx_description
1 polymer ?
#
loop_
_entity_poly.entity_id
_entity_poly.type
_entity_poly.pdbx_seq_one_letter_code
_entity_poly.pdbx_strand_id
1 'polypeptide(L)'
;GCYSSKYPFICQYVYNTVIQKMTSLGKTATDRKNALNRDGLTIKTVIDPTIQDAAQKSLSSYVAATDPVISVGVTVQPSTGLITSMVQSRPTMGSDTKKGQTWINYAVTESMGGAEGYQAGSTFKAFTIAAALAKGMSVKTSYLSSSPMNFTGTTWQGCQGTFKQLAT
;
A
#
# COMPACT_ATOMS: atom_id res chain seq x y z
N GLY A 1 17.72 13.10 -8.24
CA GLY A 1 17.30 11.96 -7.39
C GLY A 1 15.84 11.64 -7.67
N CYS A 2 15.16 10.82 -6.87
CA CYS A 2 13.77 10.44 -7.20
C CYS A 2 12.77 11.61 -7.24
N TYR A 3 13.02 12.69 -6.50
CA TYR A 3 12.16 13.89 -6.52
C TYR A 3 12.07 14.56 -7.90
N SER A 4 13.06 14.37 -8.78
CA SER A 4 13.08 14.91 -10.14
C SER A 4 12.57 13.90 -11.19
N SER A 5 12.12 12.71 -10.76
CA SER A 5 11.52 11.71 -11.64
C SER A 5 10.10 12.12 -12.02
N LYS A 6 9.65 11.74 -13.23
CA LYS A 6 8.23 11.80 -13.61
C LYS A 6 7.34 11.01 -12.63
N TYR A 7 7.88 9.92 -12.07
CA TYR A 7 7.20 9.03 -11.12
C TYR A 7 7.99 8.96 -9.81
N PRO A 8 7.92 10.00 -8.96
CA PRO A 8 8.83 10.14 -7.83
C PRO A 8 8.65 9.06 -6.76
N PHE A 9 7.40 8.70 -6.43
CA PHE A 9 7.09 7.69 -5.40
C PHE A 9 7.40 6.26 -5.85
N ILE A 10 7.21 5.95 -7.15
CA ILE A 10 7.66 4.69 -7.75
C ILE A 10 9.20 4.61 -7.71
N CYS A 11 9.89 5.68 -8.09
CA CYS A 11 11.35 5.72 -8.02
C CYS A 11 11.83 5.48 -6.58
N GLN A 12 11.20 6.12 -5.59
CA GLN A 12 11.54 5.92 -4.18
C GLN A 12 11.29 4.49 -3.73
N TYR A 13 10.17 3.87 -4.14
CA TYR A 13 9.88 2.47 -3.83
C TYR A 13 10.94 1.52 -4.42
N VAL A 14 11.33 1.74 -5.68
CA VAL A 14 12.40 0.96 -6.34
C VAL A 14 13.74 1.16 -5.63
N TYR A 15 14.10 2.41 -5.34
CA TYR A 15 15.32 2.73 -4.59
C TYR A 15 15.35 2.02 -3.24
N ASN A 16 14.30 2.14 -2.43
CA ASN A 16 14.22 1.49 -1.12
C ASN A 16 14.23 -0.03 -1.23
N THR A 17 13.59 -0.60 -2.26
CA THR A 17 13.64 -2.04 -2.54
C THR A 17 15.06 -2.51 -2.81
N VAL A 18 15.81 -1.78 -3.65
CA VAL A 18 17.22 -2.08 -3.91
C VAL A 18 18.02 -2.03 -2.61
N ILE A 19 17.93 -0.93 -1.87
CA ILE A 19 18.71 -0.71 -0.64
C ILE A 19 18.40 -1.77 0.43
N GLN A 20 17.18 -2.27 0.51
CA GLN A 20 16.78 -3.19 1.58
C GLN A 20 16.85 -4.67 1.20
N LYS A 21 16.65 -5.02 -0.09
CA LYS A 21 16.39 -6.41 -0.49
C LYS A 21 17.36 -6.98 -1.51
N MET A 22 18.02 -6.16 -2.33
CA MET A 22 18.84 -6.66 -3.45
C MET A 22 20.27 -6.98 -3.04
N THR A 23 20.46 -8.05 -2.26
CA THR A 23 21.78 -8.50 -1.79
C THR A 23 22.76 -8.85 -2.91
N SER A 24 22.26 -9.13 -4.12
CA SER A 24 23.07 -9.31 -5.33
C SER A 24 23.84 -8.04 -5.75
N LEU A 25 23.38 -6.86 -5.33
CA LEU A 25 24.03 -5.57 -5.61
C LEU A 25 24.94 -5.09 -4.47
N GLY A 26 25.12 -5.91 -3.42
CA GLY A 26 25.96 -5.58 -2.27
C GLY A 26 25.46 -6.15 -0.95
N LYS A 27 26.42 -6.50 -0.08
CA LYS A 27 26.12 -7.09 1.24
C LYS A 27 25.47 -6.07 2.17
N THR A 28 25.99 -4.84 2.19
CA THR A 28 25.46 -3.75 3.01
C THR A 28 24.56 -2.81 2.23
N ALA A 29 23.72 -2.04 2.93
CA ALA A 29 22.91 -0.99 2.33
C ALA A 29 23.78 0.08 1.63
N THR A 30 24.96 0.38 2.19
CA THR A 30 25.94 1.30 1.60
C THR A 30 26.49 0.78 0.28
N ASP A 31 26.83 -0.51 0.20
CA ASP A 31 27.29 -1.13 -1.06
C ASP A 31 26.23 -1.02 -2.15
N ARG A 32 24.98 -1.36 -1.81
CA ARG A 32 23.84 -1.28 -2.75
C ARG A 32 23.58 0.16 -3.21
N LYS A 33 23.75 1.14 -2.32
CA LYS A 33 23.68 2.56 -2.67
C LYS A 33 24.83 2.97 -3.59
N ASN A 34 26.04 2.49 -3.36
CA ASN A 34 27.18 2.76 -4.22
C ASN A 34 26.97 2.16 -5.61
N ALA A 35 26.45 0.94 -5.69
CA ALA A 35 26.14 0.27 -6.95
C ALA A 35 25.13 1.09 -7.78
N LEU A 36 24.06 1.58 -7.15
CA LEU A 36 23.09 2.48 -7.79
C LEU A 36 23.72 3.76 -8.35
N ASN A 37 24.75 4.29 -7.70
CA ASN A 37 25.35 5.57 -8.07
C ASN A 37 26.50 5.45 -9.08
N ARG A 38 27.15 4.29 -9.17
CA ARG A 38 28.45 4.15 -9.85
C ARG A 38 28.49 3.08 -10.94
N ASP A 39 27.65 2.05 -10.83
CA ASP A 39 27.84 0.84 -11.64
C ASP A 39 27.05 0.86 -12.96
N GLY A 40 26.45 2.01 -13.32
CA GLY A 40 25.74 2.17 -14.60
C GLY A 40 24.52 1.25 -14.77
N LEU A 41 23.87 0.88 -13.66
CA LEU A 41 22.79 -0.10 -13.66
C LEU A 41 21.59 0.34 -14.52
N THR A 42 21.07 -0.58 -15.31
CA THR A 42 19.75 -0.44 -15.95
C THR A 42 18.71 -1.18 -15.11
N ILE A 43 17.85 -0.43 -14.40
CA ILE A 43 16.76 -1.00 -13.60
C ILE A 43 15.51 -1.05 -14.47
N LYS A 44 15.04 -2.27 -14.76
CA LYS A 44 13.79 -2.50 -15.49
C LYS A 44 12.66 -2.80 -14.52
N THR A 45 11.57 -2.06 -14.64
CA THR A 45 10.33 -2.30 -13.89
C THR A 45 9.23 -2.71 -14.86
N VAL A 46 8.12 -3.21 -14.33
CA VAL A 46 6.90 -3.50 -15.09
C VAL A 46 5.88 -2.35 -15.04
N ILE A 47 6.33 -1.17 -14.60
CA ILE A 47 5.50 0.02 -14.61
C ILE A 47 5.25 0.41 -16.06
N ASP A 48 3.97 0.44 -16.42
CA ASP A 48 3.50 0.91 -17.71
C ASP A 48 3.16 2.41 -17.58
N PRO A 49 3.89 3.31 -18.27
CA PRO A 49 3.63 4.75 -18.21
C PRO A 49 2.20 5.13 -18.61
N THR A 50 1.57 4.40 -19.54
CA THR A 50 0.20 4.65 -19.99
C THR A 50 -0.79 4.29 -18.88
N ILE A 51 -0.63 3.13 -18.23
CA ILE A 51 -1.47 2.74 -17.09
C ILE A 51 -1.26 3.69 -15.92
N GLN A 52 0.00 4.03 -15.63
CA GLN A 52 0.38 4.94 -14.55
C GLN A 52 -0.25 6.33 -14.73
N ASP A 53 -0.11 6.93 -15.91
CA ASP A 53 -0.63 8.26 -16.20
C ASP A 53 -2.18 8.26 -16.20
N ALA A 54 -2.80 7.22 -16.74
CA ALA A 54 -4.26 7.07 -16.73
C ALA A 54 -4.81 6.92 -15.30
N ALA A 55 -4.17 6.09 -14.47
CA ALA A 55 -4.54 5.92 -13.07
C ALA A 55 -4.37 7.22 -12.28
N GLN A 56 -3.28 7.95 -12.50
CA GLN A 56 -3.04 9.23 -11.82
C GLN A 56 -4.08 10.27 -12.23
N LYS A 57 -4.38 10.37 -13.53
CA LYS A 57 -5.42 11.26 -14.04
C LYS A 57 -6.78 10.95 -13.43
N SER A 58 -7.16 9.68 -13.36
CA SER A 58 -8.42 9.26 -12.75
C SER A 58 -8.46 9.58 -11.26
N LEU A 59 -7.40 9.30 -10.51
CA LEU A 59 -7.37 9.59 -9.08
C LEU A 59 -7.48 11.11 -8.83
N SER A 60 -6.72 11.90 -9.58
CA SER A 60 -6.69 13.37 -9.46
C SER A 60 -7.99 14.05 -9.91
N SER A 61 -8.88 13.40 -10.67
CA SER A 61 -10.21 13.94 -10.97
C SER A 61 -11.19 13.82 -9.81
N TYR A 62 -10.92 12.98 -8.82
CA TYR A 62 -11.77 12.79 -7.64
C TYR A 62 -11.19 13.43 -6.37
N VAL A 63 -9.87 13.42 -6.22
CA VAL A 63 -9.18 14.00 -5.07
C VAL A 63 -8.01 14.86 -5.54
N ALA A 64 -8.12 16.16 -5.33
CA ALA A 64 -7.08 17.12 -5.66
C ALA A 64 -5.89 16.99 -4.70
N ALA A 65 -4.70 17.41 -5.13
CA ALA A 65 -3.50 17.33 -4.30
C ALA A 65 -3.59 18.17 -3.01
N THR A 66 -4.41 19.21 -3.03
CA THR A 66 -4.64 20.13 -1.92
C THR A 66 -5.79 19.73 -1.01
N ASP A 67 -6.54 18.67 -1.36
CA ASP A 67 -7.65 18.22 -0.54
C ASP A 67 -7.15 17.73 0.83
N PRO A 68 -7.97 17.89 1.89
CA PRO A 68 -7.63 17.41 3.22
C PRO A 68 -7.60 15.88 3.29
N VAL A 69 -8.28 15.19 2.37
CA VAL A 69 -8.31 13.73 2.28
C VAL A 69 -7.18 13.21 1.37
N ILE A 70 -6.65 12.03 1.72
CA ILE A 70 -5.65 11.33 0.90
C ILE A 70 -6.33 10.20 0.15
N SER A 71 -5.99 10.06 -1.14
CA SER A 71 -6.37 8.92 -1.96
C SER A 71 -5.13 8.26 -2.52
N VAL A 72 -5.14 6.93 -2.59
CA VAL A 72 -4.02 6.10 -3.02
C VAL A 72 -4.55 4.98 -3.91
N GLY A 73 -3.81 4.63 -4.94
CA GLY A 73 -4.13 3.50 -5.82
C GLY A 73 -2.87 2.72 -6.18
N VAL A 74 -2.93 1.39 -6.09
CA VAL A 74 -1.87 0.49 -6.54
C VAL A 74 -2.50 -0.59 -7.40
N THR A 75 -2.01 -0.75 -8.63
CA THR A 75 -2.45 -1.83 -9.51
C THR A 75 -1.42 -2.93 -9.52
N VAL A 76 -1.86 -4.15 -9.22
CA VAL A 76 -1.00 -5.33 -9.09
C VAL A 76 -1.46 -6.40 -10.08
N GLN A 77 -0.52 -7.00 -10.80
CA GLN A 77 -0.79 -8.16 -11.62
C GLN A 77 -1.08 -9.37 -10.71
N PRO A 78 -2.25 -10.03 -10.84
CA PRO A 78 -2.55 -11.24 -10.09
C PRO A 78 -1.50 -12.34 -10.29
N SER A 79 -1.35 -13.21 -9.30
CA SER A 79 -0.40 -14.34 -9.27
C SER A 79 1.10 -13.98 -9.22
N THR A 80 1.54 -12.88 -9.83
CA THR A 80 2.95 -12.46 -9.81
C THR A 80 3.26 -11.43 -8.74
N GLY A 81 2.25 -10.65 -8.32
CA GLY A 81 2.44 -9.56 -7.36
C GLY A 81 3.15 -8.34 -7.95
N LEU A 82 3.31 -8.29 -9.28
CA LEU A 82 4.01 -7.21 -9.96
C LEU A 82 3.19 -5.91 -9.92
N ILE A 83 3.79 -4.84 -9.42
CA ILE A 83 3.17 -3.51 -9.39
C ILE A 83 3.28 -2.88 -10.78
N THR A 84 2.14 -2.57 -11.39
CA THR A 84 2.05 -1.95 -12.73
C THR A 84 1.73 -0.47 -12.66
N SER A 85 1.10 0.00 -11.58
CA SER A 85 0.95 1.42 -11.26
C SER A 85 0.89 1.66 -9.75
N MET A 86 1.33 2.84 -9.32
CA MET A 86 1.28 3.33 -7.94
C MET A 86 1.06 4.84 -7.97
N VAL A 87 -0.09 5.28 -7.50
CA VAL A 87 -0.58 6.66 -7.59
C VAL A 87 -1.08 7.14 -6.24
N GLN A 88 -1.00 8.44 -5.99
CA GLN A 88 -1.55 9.07 -4.80
C GLN A 88 -2.04 10.49 -5.11
N SER A 89 -2.95 11.01 -4.29
CA SER A 89 -3.55 12.34 -4.50
C SER A 89 -2.52 13.47 -4.43
N ARG A 90 -1.41 13.26 -3.72
CA ARG A 90 -0.24 14.14 -3.63
C ARG A 90 0.92 13.61 -4.50
N PRO A 91 0.89 13.76 -5.85
CA PRO A 91 1.83 13.10 -6.75
C PRO A 91 3.22 13.75 -6.81
N THR A 92 3.37 14.96 -6.26
CA THR A 92 4.62 15.72 -6.33
C THR A 92 5.39 15.62 -5.02
N MET A 93 6.67 15.24 -5.11
CA MET A 93 7.58 15.29 -3.97
C MET A 93 7.97 16.73 -3.61
N GLY A 94 7.94 17.06 -2.33
CA GLY A 94 8.36 18.38 -1.84
C GLY A 94 7.77 18.75 -0.49
N SER A 95 8.12 19.95 -0.02
CA SER A 95 7.73 20.46 1.30
C SER A 95 6.61 21.51 1.27
N ASP A 96 6.16 21.94 0.08
CA ASP A 96 5.09 22.93 -0.05
C ASP A 96 3.71 22.25 0.08
N THR A 97 3.25 22.11 1.32
CA THR A 97 1.97 21.46 1.64
C THR A 97 0.77 22.21 1.06
N LYS A 98 0.88 23.53 0.83
CA LYS A 98 -0.16 24.35 0.19
C LYS A 98 -0.33 24.00 -1.29
N LYS A 99 0.69 23.42 -1.91
CA LYS A 99 0.63 22.88 -3.28
C LYS A 99 0.35 21.37 -3.32
N GLY A 100 0.02 20.76 -2.18
CA GLY A 100 -0.20 19.33 -2.11
C GLY A 100 1.07 18.49 -2.26
N GLN A 101 2.24 19.05 -1.93
CA GLN A 101 3.49 18.28 -1.95
C GLN A 101 3.65 17.43 -0.68
N THR A 102 4.37 16.32 -0.80
CA THR A 102 4.70 15.45 0.33
C THR A 102 5.99 14.66 0.06
N TRP A 103 6.69 14.25 1.12
CA TRP A 103 7.79 13.28 1.03
C TRP A 103 7.34 11.85 1.34
N ILE A 104 6.07 11.67 1.72
CA ILE A 104 5.49 10.40 2.15
C ILE A 104 4.94 9.66 0.93
N ASN A 105 5.35 8.41 0.77
CA ASN A 105 4.69 7.47 -0.13
C ASN A 105 3.54 6.78 0.62
N TYR A 106 2.31 7.26 0.44
CA TYR A 106 1.15 6.74 1.19
C TYR A 106 0.75 5.30 0.79
N ALA A 107 1.37 4.73 -0.23
CA ALA A 107 1.09 3.38 -0.70
C ALA A 107 1.91 2.29 0.00
N VAL A 108 2.84 2.67 0.89
CA VAL A 108 3.83 1.74 1.47
C VAL A 108 3.98 1.94 2.98
N THR A 109 4.67 1.00 3.62
CA THR A 109 4.96 1.07 5.06
C THR A 109 5.99 2.15 5.38
N GLU A 110 6.05 2.59 6.65
CA GLU A 110 7.08 3.52 7.13
C GLU A 110 8.51 3.09 6.76
N SER A 111 8.81 1.79 6.90
CA SER A 111 10.11 1.23 6.52
C SER A 111 10.46 1.42 5.04
N MET A 112 9.47 1.65 4.18
CA MET A 112 9.64 1.90 2.74
C MET A 112 9.45 3.38 2.37
N GLY A 113 9.39 4.28 3.35
CA GLY A 113 9.19 5.73 3.15
C GLY A 113 7.72 6.17 3.14
N GLY A 114 6.83 5.34 3.68
CA GLY A 114 5.41 5.62 3.78
C GLY A 114 4.93 5.96 5.19
N ALA A 115 3.74 5.50 5.54
CA ALA A 115 2.99 5.91 6.73
C ALA A 115 2.58 4.70 7.61
N GLU A 116 1.82 4.98 8.68
CA GLU A 116 1.40 4.05 9.73
C GLU A 116 0.41 2.95 9.26
N GLY A 117 -0.11 3.06 8.04
CA GLY A 117 -1.16 2.20 7.50
C GLY A 117 -2.57 2.69 7.84
N TYR A 118 -3.58 2.17 7.15
CA TYR A 118 -4.95 2.68 7.22
C TYR A 118 -5.97 1.59 7.55
N GLN A 119 -7.04 1.95 8.25
CA GLN A 119 -8.12 1.01 8.56
C GLN A 119 -8.83 0.58 7.26
N ALA A 120 -8.80 -0.71 6.97
CA ALA A 120 -9.36 -1.27 5.73
C ALA A 120 -10.91 -1.21 5.66
N GLY A 121 -11.58 -1.07 6.80
CA GLY A 121 -13.04 -1.04 6.86
C GLY A 121 -13.69 -2.30 6.28
N SER A 122 -14.84 -2.13 5.59
CA SER A 122 -15.59 -3.26 5.03
C SER A 122 -14.84 -4.06 3.96
N THR A 123 -13.75 -3.55 3.38
CA THR A 123 -12.92 -4.32 2.44
C THR A 123 -12.29 -5.55 3.11
N PHE A 124 -12.08 -5.51 4.42
CA PHE A 124 -11.52 -6.62 5.19
C PHE A 124 -12.46 -7.84 5.28
N LYS A 125 -13.77 -7.66 5.03
CA LYS A 125 -14.75 -8.76 5.05
C LYS A 125 -14.40 -9.89 4.07
N ALA A 126 -13.69 -9.57 2.99
CA ALA A 126 -13.21 -10.57 2.03
C ALA A 126 -12.33 -11.64 2.71
N PHE A 127 -11.48 -11.25 3.68
CA PHE A 127 -10.63 -12.18 4.42
C PHE A 127 -11.44 -13.05 5.39
N THR A 128 -12.44 -12.48 6.05
CA THR A 128 -13.37 -13.24 6.91
C THR A 128 -14.12 -14.30 6.11
N ILE A 129 -14.63 -13.94 4.93
CA ILE A 129 -15.29 -14.88 4.02
C ILE A 129 -14.31 -15.96 3.55
N ALA A 130 -13.10 -15.58 3.13
CA ALA A 130 -12.08 -16.54 2.72
C ALA A 130 -11.74 -17.55 3.83
N ALA A 131 -11.62 -17.09 5.09
CA ALA A 131 -11.40 -17.96 6.24
C ALA A 131 -12.59 -18.91 6.51
N ALA A 132 -13.83 -18.44 6.35
CA ALA A 132 -15.02 -19.26 6.45
C ALA A 132 -15.05 -20.37 5.39
N LEU A 133 -14.76 -20.01 4.13
CA LEU A 133 -14.66 -20.97 3.02
C LEU A 133 -13.54 -21.98 3.23
N ALA A 134 -12.38 -21.55 3.73
CA ALA A 134 -11.26 -22.44 4.06
C ALA A 134 -11.62 -23.44 5.17
N LYS A 135 -12.57 -23.10 6.04
CA LYS A 135 -13.15 -24.01 7.06
C LYS A 135 -14.30 -24.86 6.54
N GLY A 136 -14.58 -24.86 5.23
CA GLY A 136 -15.63 -25.66 4.61
C GLY A 136 -17.04 -25.09 4.78
N MET A 137 -17.18 -23.84 5.22
CA MET A 137 -18.51 -23.20 5.34
C MET A 137 -19.10 -22.95 3.95
N SER A 138 -20.38 -23.28 3.78
CA SER A 138 -21.08 -23.06 2.51
C SER A 138 -21.32 -21.59 2.23
N VAL A 139 -21.19 -21.18 0.96
CA VAL A 139 -21.62 -19.85 0.47
C VAL A 139 -23.13 -19.63 0.60
N LYS A 140 -23.91 -20.70 0.80
CA LYS A 140 -25.37 -20.63 1.02
C LYS A 140 -25.75 -20.43 2.48
N THR A 141 -24.79 -20.47 3.40
CA THR A 141 -25.06 -20.28 4.83
C THR A 141 -25.62 -18.87 5.06
N SER A 142 -26.80 -18.81 5.66
CA SER A 142 -27.44 -17.56 6.05
C SER A 142 -27.31 -17.37 7.56
N TYR A 143 -27.10 -16.12 7.97
CA TYR A 143 -27.04 -15.73 9.37
C TYR A 143 -28.16 -14.75 9.66
N LEU A 144 -28.85 -14.93 10.78
CA LEU A 144 -29.78 -13.93 11.28
C LEU A 144 -28.96 -12.72 11.74
N SER A 145 -29.10 -11.59 11.05
CA SER A 145 -28.42 -10.35 11.36
C SER A 145 -29.41 -9.31 11.88
N SER A 146 -29.86 -9.47 13.12
CA SER A 146 -30.69 -8.47 13.80
C SER A 146 -29.81 -7.31 14.28
N SER A 147 -29.95 -6.14 13.68
CA SER A 147 -29.26 -4.92 14.13
C SER A 147 -30.10 -4.17 15.18
N PRO A 148 -29.50 -3.68 16.29
CA PRO A 148 -28.09 -3.82 16.68
C PRO A 148 -27.80 -5.17 17.34
N MET A 149 -26.58 -5.68 17.11
CA MET A 149 -26.04 -6.83 17.85
C MET A 149 -25.14 -6.34 18.99
N ASN A 150 -25.31 -6.90 20.20
CA ASN A 150 -24.43 -6.62 21.32
C ASN A 150 -23.46 -7.79 21.54
N PHE A 151 -22.18 -7.54 21.30
CA PHE A 151 -21.10 -8.53 21.49
C PHE A 151 -20.28 -8.28 22.77
N THR A 152 -20.74 -7.39 23.65
CA THR A 152 -20.04 -7.06 24.90
C THR A 152 -19.94 -8.30 25.78
N GLY A 153 -18.72 -8.59 26.23
CA GLY A 153 -18.43 -9.74 27.08
C GLY A 153 -18.30 -11.07 26.33
N THR A 154 -18.49 -11.09 25.00
CA THR A 154 -18.24 -12.28 24.18
C THR A 154 -16.74 -12.58 24.13
N THR A 155 -16.37 -13.85 24.30
CA THR A 155 -14.98 -14.30 24.15
C THR A 155 -14.72 -14.76 22.72
N TRP A 156 -13.69 -14.22 22.09
CA TRP A 156 -13.25 -14.54 20.74
C TRP A 156 -11.90 -15.25 20.77
N GLN A 157 -11.64 -16.10 19.77
CA GLN A 157 -10.33 -16.67 19.55
C GLN A 157 -9.51 -15.75 18.64
N GLY A 158 -8.44 -15.18 19.17
CA GLY A 158 -7.46 -14.39 18.41
C GLY A 158 -6.18 -15.18 18.13
N CYS A 159 -5.23 -14.53 17.46
CA CYS A 159 -3.94 -15.13 17.10
C CYS A 159 -3.06 -15.47 18.32
N GLN A 160 -3.25 -14.75 19.44
CA GLN A 160 -2.45 -14.88 20.67
C GLN A 160 -3.20 -15.63 21.79
N GLY A 161 -4.35 -16.24 21.47
CA GLY A 161 -5.23 -16.87 22.45
C GLY A 161 -6.61 -16.21 22.46
N THR A 162 -7.41 -16.54 23.46
CA THR A 162 -8.75 -16.00 23.61
C THR A 162 -8.74 -14.59 24.21
N PHE A 163 -9.63 -13.73 23.75
CA PHE A 163 -9.82 -12.39 24.30
C PHE A 163 -11.31 -12.08 24.50
N LYS A 164 -11.63 -11.28 25.51
CA LYS A 164 -13.01 -10.86 25.80
C LYS A 164 -13.28 -9.51 25.13
N GLN A 165 -14.33 -9.41 24.33
CA GLN A 165 -14.78 -8.16 23.74
C GLN A 165 -15.23 -7.22 24.87
N LEU A 166 -14.49 -6.13 25.05
CA LEU A 166 -14.83 -5.08 25.99
C LEU A 166 -15.92 -4.19 25.37
N ALA A 167 -16.67 -3.50 26.23
CA ALA A 167 -17.58 -2.46 25.77
C ALA A 167 -16.77 -1.39 25.04
N THR A 168 -17.21 -1.01 23.84
CA THR A 168 -16.68 0.12 23.07
C THR A 168 -17.24 1.43 23.57
#